data_AF-A0A834N5E9-F1
#
_entry.id   AF-A0A834N5E9-F1
#
_cell.length_a   1.000
_cell.length_b   1.000
_cell.length_c   1.000
_cell.angle_alpha   90.00
_cell.angle_beta   90.00
_cell.angle_gamma   90.00
#
_symmetry.space_group_name_H-M   'P 1'
#
loop_
_entity.id
_entity.type
_entity.pdbx_description
1 polymer ?
#
loop_
_entity_poly.entity_id
_entity_poly.type
_entity_poly.pdbx_seq_one_letter_code
_entity_poly.pdbx_strand_id
1 'polypeptide(L)'
;MRIASMSLESFSLKPGGGTPDITTNVELESTTDDNVEVDPVPLTEQIMQHNISIVDIPDVDDVTPSPEPNWDAKEVIKDVAYFIRAHKFQDYDRRYYKSIEEVRSRLYEEFPNPTLRSVHWEVRKHCQASFVECLKYLERIIKLTGLRREDDTVTVMKEQKWNLANNTEQILNVQRDCVEAQRQDNLTMRPFQGPIGKLREHFFLLREFANSPSYSHYFPKGILQRFQWRTSVSYYMCWYTMMGVQELANFGESCDNFANCLDEYGPSNKDPRADDAKPFACALYSFCPDHCCPMKHIWHMRDCFQSKQNPCYAVNFPGHRECWLDREKNRDFFSLKTNQINVSCECPETGYEWSSRFGLCVDVNECTRGIHNCTYEDGESCINLPGHFDCICRYGYVYSLNKGHCVLSMTIKNALRVETIEPTVTKRSLLDRIVDVIENSKVSYYTRKSSQSTNMSLREWYANREILLTGVTSELGQNLLEKILRTFPDVKVNLIVRKRNNLTKDDRVKKIFGSPGYFKTDSFRQKPIARSFEGKF
;
A
#
# COMPACT_ATOMS: atom_id res chain seq x y z
N MET A 1 -44.04 -19.86 -28.06
CA MET A 1 -45.28 -20.51 -27.60
C MET A 1 -45.06 -20.90 -26.14
N ARG A 2 -45.87 -20.60 -25.14
CA ARG A 2 -46.99 -19.67 -24.88
C ARG A 2 -47.18 -19.82 -23.34
N ILE A 3 -47.20 -18.71 -22.58
CA ILE A 3 -48.39 -18.20 -21.85
C ILE A 3 -48.80 -19.15 -20.69
N ALA A 4 -48.56 -18.84 -19.40
CA ALA A 4 -49.12 -17.80 -18.52
C ALA A 4 -50.59 -18.01 -18.08
N SER A 5 -50.84 -17.94 -16.77
CA SER A 5 -52.10 -17.46 -16.12
C SER A 5 -51.96 -17.68 -14.59
N MET A 6 -51.86 -16.66 -13.71
CA MET A 6 -52.86 -15.67 -13.24
C MET A 6 -53.87 -16.29 -12.24
N SER A 7 -54.34 -15.67 -11.13
CA SER A 7 -54.66 -14.25 -10.80
C SER A 7 -54.77 -14.05 -9.26
N LEU A 8 -54.44 -12.89 -8.65
CA LEU A 8 -55.27 -11.70 -8.24
C LEU A 8 -56.35 -12.01 -7.18
N GLU A 9 -56.78 -11.20 -6.20
CA GLU A 9 -56.52 -9.85 -5.63
C GLU A 9 -57.37 -9.80 -4.32
N SER A 10 -57.11 -8.96 -3.31
CA SER A 10 -57.78 -7.64 -3.20
C SER A 10 -57.35 -6.83 -1.96
N PHE A 11 -57.39 -5.51 -2.17
CA PHE A 11 -57.08 -4.33 -1.34
C PHE A 11 -58.15 -4.00 -0.28
N SER A 12 -57.80 -3.20 0.76
CA SER A 12 -58.34 -1.82 0.96
C SER A 12 -57.84 -1.08 2.22
N LEU A 13 -57.10 0.01 1.96
CA LEU A 13 -57.21 1.42 2.41
C LEU A 13 -57.80 1.80 3.80
N LYS A 14 -57.02 2.63 4.55
CA LYS A 14 -57.45 3.66 5.54
C LYS A 14 -57.99 4.92 4.83
N PRO A 15 -58.70 5.89 5.50
CA PRO A 15 -58.02 7.05 6.13
C PRO A 15 -58.78 7.84 7.25
N GLY A 16 -58.05 8.80 7.87
CA GLY A 16 -58.56 10.02 8.56
C GLY A 16 -58.48 10.00 10.10
N GLY A 17 -58.02 11.01 10.86
CA GLY A 17 -57.53 12.39 10.69
C GLY A 17 -57.07 12.86 12.11
N GLY A 18 -56.07 13.72 12.31
CA GLY A 18 -56.20 15.20 12.28
C GLY A 18 -56.01 15.83 13.68
N THR A 19 -54.86 16.49 13.86
CA THR A 19 -54.30 17.44 14.87
C THR A 19 -55.24 18.58 15.37
N PRO A 20 -54.96 19.44 16.40
CA PRO A 20 -53.76 20.32 16.50
C PRO A 20 -53.25 20.87 17.86
N ASP A 21 -52.10 21.57 17.73
CA ASP A 21 -51.22 22.32 18.66
C ASP A 21 -51.84 23.50 19.45
N ILE A 22 -51.17 23.94 20.53
CA ILE A 22 -50.60 25.31 20.75
C ILE A 22 -49.84 25.42 22.11
N THR A 23 -48.81 26.27 22.09
CA THR A 23 -47.66 26.60 22.99
C THR A 23 -47.91 27.42 24.27
N THR A 24 -46.96 27.38 25.26
CA THR A 24 -46.34 28.46 26.13
C THR A 24 -45.63 27.81 27.35
N ASN A 25 -44.33 27.99 27.70
CA ASN A 25 -43.47 29.08 28.23
C ASN A 25 -43.46 29.34 29.78
N VAL A 26 -42.28 29.10 30.40
CA VAL A 26 -41.50 29.86 31.42
C VAL A 26 -41.90 29.94 32.93
N GLU A 27 -40.91 29.53 33.78
CA GLU A 27 -40.46 29.91 35.16
C GLU A 27 -41.41 30.41 36.29
N LEU A 28 -41.28 29.87 37.52
CA LEU A 28 -40.60 30.45 38.73
C LEU A 28 -41.03 29.72 40.04
N GLU A 29 -40.22 29.86 41.09
CA GLU A 29 -40.10 29.13 42.37
C GLU A 29 -41.31 29.09 43.33
N SER A 30 -41.35 28.08 44.21
CA SER A 30 -41.69 28.27 45.63
C SER A 30 -41.11 27.17 46.54
N THR A 31 -40.39 27.64 47.55
CA THR A 31 -39.81 26.96 48.71
C THR A 31 -40.82 26.82 49.85
N THR A 32 -40.72 25.76 50.66
CA THR A 32 -40.87 25.79 52.14
C THR A 32 -40.29 24.51 52.79
N ASP A 33 -39.18 24.67 53.53
CA ASP A 33 -38.85 24.29 54.94
C ASP A 33 -39.44 23.01 55.57
N ASP A 34 -38.80 22.27 56.49
CA ASP A 34 -37.51 22.38 57.19
C ASP A 34 -37.25 21.10 58.01
N ASN A 35 -35.96 20.70 58.12
CA ASN A 35 -35.23 20.26 59.33
C ASN A 35 -34.16 19.17 59.09
N VAL A 36 -32.94 19.58 59.47
CA VAL A 36 -31.59 19.01 59.37
C VAL A 36 -31.30 18.17 60.64
N GLU A 37 -30.49 17.11 60.62
CA GLU A 37 -29.04 17.09 60.93
C GLU A 37 -28.46 15.67 60.77
N VAL A 38 -27.31 15.52 60.09
CA VAL A 38 -26.17 14.69 60.56
C VAL A 38 -24.85 15.25 59.97
N ASP A 39 -23.91 15.53 60.85
CA ASP A 39 -22.56 16.08 60.66
C ASP A 39 -21.52 15.12 60.03
N PRO A 40 -20.34 15.62 59.59
CA PRO A 40 -19.45 14.93 58.65
C PRO A 40 -18.45 13.97 59.31
N VAL A 41 -18.11 12.88 58.61
CA VAL A 41 -17.07 11.91 59.04
C VAL A 41 -15.68 12.36 58.56
N PRO A 42 -14.68 12.49 59.45
CA PRO A 42 -13.31 12.86 59.08
C PRO A 42 -12.43 11.64 58.75
N LEU A 43 -11.45 11.89 57.90
CA LEU A 43 -10.35 11.00 57.56
C LEU A 43 -9.22 11.18 58.59
N THR A 44 -8.84 10.14 59.34
CA THR A 44 -7.44 9.99 59.78
C THR A 44 -7.11 8.55 60.11
N GLU A 45 -5.89 8.19 59.75
CA GLU A 45 -5.16 6.95 59.99
C GLU A 45 -5.19 6.46 61.44
N GLN A 46 -4.99 5.14 61.57
CA GLN A 46 -4.37 4.37 62.65
C GLN A 46 -5.25 3.21 63.15
N ILE A 47 -4.90 1.97 62.78
CA ILE A 47 -4.39 0.94 63.71
C ILE A 47 -3.77 -0.22 62.90
N MET A 48 -2.66 -0.70 63.44
CA MET A 48 -1.54 -1.46 62.89
C MET A 48 -1.78 -2.94 62.49
N GLN A 49 -1.10 -3.33 61.40
CA GLN A 49 -0.19 -4.50 61.15
C GLN A 49 -0.62 -5.92 61.62
N HIS A 50 -0.43 -7.00 60.83
CA HIS A 50 0.89 -7.66 60.65
C HIS A 50 0.88 -8.72 59.51
N ASN A 51 2.05 -8.86 58.86
CA ASN A 51 2.56 -9.99 58.05
C ASN A 51 2.31 -10.00 56.53
N ILE A 52 2.95 -9.06 55.82
CA ILE A 52 3.44 -9.31 54.45
C ILE A 52 4.86 -8.74 54.35
N SER A 53 5.84 -9.60 54.08
CA SER A 53 7.20 -9.17 53.73
C SER A 53 7.19 -8.58 52.32
N ILE A 54 7.30 -7.26 52.24
CA ILE A 54 7.54 -6.53 51.00
C ILE A 54 9.06 -6.50 50.81
N VAL A 55 9.53 -7.03 49.68
CA VAL A 55 10.90 -6.77 49.20
C VAL A 55 10.82 -5.46 48.42
N ASP A 56 11.62 -4.48 48.83
CA ASP A 56 11.68 -3.16 48.19
C ASP A 56 12.08 -3.28 46.72
N ILE A 57 11.23 -2.76 45.83
CA ILE A 57 11.55 -2.50 44.43
C ILE A 57 12.10 -1.07 44.41
N PRO A 58 13.36 -0.83 44.01
CA PRO A 58 13.89 0.53 43.96
C PRO A 58 13.22 1.34 42.84
N ASP A 59 12.90 2.60 43.17
CA ASP A 59 12.34 3.60 42.26
C ASP A 59 13.29 3.90 41.09
N VAL A 60 12.65 4.27 39.98
CA VAL A 60 13.26 4.69 38.72
C VAL A 60 13.94 6.04 38.92
N ASP A 61 15.25 6.02 39.14
CA ASP A 61 16.14 7.09 38.69
C ASP A 61 17.54 6.51 38.40
N ASP A 62 17.98 6.71 37.16
CA ASP A 62 19.33 6.53 36.63
C ASP A 62 19.97 5.12 36.73
N VAL A 63 19.36 4.14 36.06
CA VAL A 63 20.08 2.92 35.66
C VAL A 63 20.63 3.15 34.25
N THR A 64 21.87 3.66 34.20
CA THR A 64 22.75 3.35 33.07
C THR A 64 22.70 1.84 32.84
N PRO A 65 22.41 1.34 31.62
CA PRO A 65 22.32 -0.09 31.41
C PRO A 65 23.72 -0.67 31.56
N SER A 66 23.98 -1.24 32.75
CA SER A 66 25.05 -2.23 32.90
C SER A 66 24.77 -3.32 31.87
N PRO A 67 25.68 -3.59 30.93
CA PRO A 67 25.46 -4.62 29.94
C PRO A 67 25.32 -5.95 30.68
N GLU A 68 24.19 -6.64 30.49
CA GLU A 68 24.11 -8.04 30.91
C GLU A 68 25.24 -8.79 30.19
N PRO A 69 26.20 -9.42 30.90
CA PRO A 69 27.46 -9.82 30.28
C PRO A 69 27.36 -10.88 29.17
N ASN A 70 26.19 -11.51 28.98
CA ASN A 70 26.01 -12.68 28.12
C ASN A 70 24.79 -12.63 27.17
N TRP A 71 24.12 -11.48 26.99
CA TRP A 71 22.99 -11.42 26.06
C TRP A 71 23.47 -11.27 24.61
N ASP A 72 23.41 -12.38 23.85
CA ASP A 72 23.79 -12.40 22.43
C ASP A 72 22.59 -12.08 21.54
N ALA A 73 22.46 -10.80 21.16
CA ALA A 73 21.41 -10.34 20.25
C ALA A 73 21.43 -11.07 18.89
N LYS A 74 22.59 -11.56 18.44
CA LYS A 74 22.74 -12.20 17.13
C LYS A 74 22.09 -13.58 17.11
N GLU A 75 22.26 -14.36 18.18
CA GLU A 75 21.56 -15.64 18.33
C GLU A 75 20.05 -15.45 18.43
N VAL A 76 19.59 -14.45 19.17
CA VAL A 76 18.16 -14.12 19.25
C VAL A 76 17.59 -13.74 17.89
N ILE A 77 18.32 -12.95 17.08
CA ILE A 77 17.90 -12.58 15.72
C ILE A 77 17.72 -13.83 14.85
N LYS A 78 18.62 -14.81 14.93
CA LYS A 78 18.53 -16.07 14.17
C LYS A 78 17.29 -16.88 14.56
N ASP A 79 16.99 -16.99 15.84
CA ASP A 79 15.79 -17.67 16.34
C ASP A 79 14.51 -16.97 15.89
N VAL A 80 14.47 -15.64 16.00
CA VAL A 80 13.35 -14.81 15.51
C VAL A 80 13.19 -14.99 14.00
N ALA A 81 14.29 -14.95 13.24
CA ALA A 81 14.26 -15.13 11.80
C ALA A 81 13.75 -16.50 11.38
N TYR A 82 14.21 -17.57 12.05
CA TYR A 82 13.74 -18.93 11.83
C TYR A 82 12.22 -19.02 12.07
N PHE A 83 11.75 -18.53 13.22
CA PHE A 83 10.34 -18.58 13.58
C PHE A 83 9.44 -17.79 12.59
N ILE A 84 9.92 -16.65 12.11
CA ILE A 84 9.17 -15.81 11.17
C ILE A 84 9.24 -16.34 9.74
N ARG A 85 10.32 -17.03 9.32
CA ARG A 85 10.34 -17.73 8.02
C ARG A 85 9.24 -18.79 7.93
N ALA A 86 9.02 -19.57 8.99
CA ALA A 86 7.91 -20.52 9.04
C ALA A 86 6.56 -19.82 8.84
N HIS A 87 6.36 -18.63 9.43
CA HIS A 87 5.17 -17.81 9.17
C HIS A 87 5.10 -17.35 7.71
N LYS A 88 6.18 -16.76 7.18
CA LYS A 88 6.25 -16.20 5.83
C LYS A 88 5.99 -17.24 4.73
N PHE A 89 6.52 -18.46 4.88
CA PHE A 89 6.52 -19.46 3.81
C PHE A 89 5.49 -20.59 3.99
N GLN A 90 5.02 -20.86 5.21
CA GLN A 90 4.15 -22.01 5.51
C GLN A 90 2.80 -21.63 6.11
N ASP A 91 2.65 -20.45 6.73
CA ASP A 91 1.38 -20.04 7.34
C ASP A 91 0.46 -19.37 6.30
N TYR A 92 -0.81 -19.17 6.66
CA TYR A 92 -1.83 -18.59 5.79
C TYR A 92 -2.73 -17.63 6.57
N ASP A 93 -3.53 -16.83 5.87
CA ASP A 93 -4.42 -15.88 6.53
C ASP A 93 -5.61 -16.57 7.21
N ARG A 94 -5.44 -16.80 8.51
CA ARG A 94 -6.39 -17.53 9.36
C ARG A 94 -7.69 -16.77 9.63
N ARG A 95 -7.79 -15.51 9.18
CA ARG A 95 -9.05 -14.74 9.22
C ARG A 95 -10.04 -15.22 8.17
N TYR A 96 -9.54 -15.77 7.07
CA TYR A 96 -10.34 -16.16 5.91
C TYR A 96 -10.37 -17.66 5.69
N TYR A 97 -9.27 -18.34 6.01
CA TYR A 97 -9.11 -19.76 5.71
C TYR A 97 -8.94 -20.57 6.98
N LYS A 98 -9.45 -21.80 6.96
CA LYS A 98 -9.37 -22.72 8.09
C LYS A 98 -8.15 -23.61 7.99
N SER A 99 -7.73 -23.97 6.77
CA SER A 99 -6.57 -24.82 6.53
C SER A 99 -5.74 -24.38 5.31
N ILE A 100 -4.53 -24.91 5.20
CA ILE A 100 -3.59 -24.58 4.11
C ILE A 100 -4.00 -25.24 2.78
N GLU A 101 -4.76 -26.34 2.83
CA GLU A 101 -5.29 -27.02 1.66
C GLU A 101 -6.36 -26.17 0.95
N GLU A 102 -7.04 -25.30 1.72
CA GLU A 102 -8.05 -24.39 1.18
C GLU A 102 -7.42 -23.25 0.36
N VAL A 103 -6.19 -22.80 0.68
CA VAL A 103 -5.51 -21.69 -0.01
C VAL A 103 -3.98 -21.77 0.02
N ARG A 104 -3.35 -21.45 -1.12
CA ARG A 104 -1.90 -21.23 -1.23
C ARG A 104 -1.47 -20.02 -0.38
N SER A 105 -0.49 -20.21 0.51
CA SER A 105 0.16 -19.12 1.26
C SER A 105 0.70 -18.05 0.31
N ARG A 106 0.58 -16.78 0.69
CA ARG A 106 1.06 -15.62 -0.09
C ARG A 106 1.85 -14.61 0.75
N LEU A 107 2.20 -14.97 1.99
CA LEU A 107 2.86 -14.05 2.93
C LEU A 107 4.29 -13.70 2.49
N TYR A 108 4.88 -14.47 1.58
CA TYR A 108 6.14 -14.14 0.94
C TYR A 108 5.99 -13.11 -0.20
N GLU A 109 4.80 -12.94 -0.78
CA GLU A 109 4.51 -12.00 -1.87
C GLU A 109 4.18 -10.61 -1.30
N GLU A 110 3.28 -10.59 -0.32
CA GLU A 110 2.76 -9.38 0.29
C GLU A 110 2.36 -9.63 1.75
N PHE A 111 2.25 -8.56 2.54
CA PHE A 111 1.61 -8.70 3.84
C PHE A 111 0.11 -8.97 3.69
N PRO A 112 -0.56 -9.52 4.73
CA PRO A 112 -1.97 -9.83 4.65
C PRO A 112 -2.84 -8.65 4.20
N ASN A 113 -3.72 -8.90 3.23
CA ASN A 113 -4.68 -7.93 2.69
C ASN A 113 -6.12 -8.41 2.92
N PRO A 114 -6.96 -7.66 3.67
CA PRO A 114 -6.71 -6.37 4.31
C PRO A 114 -5.72 -6.49 5.46
N THR A 115 -4.98 -5.42 5.71
CA THR A 115 -4.00 -5.36 6.81
C THR A 115 -4.64 -5.56 8.18
N LEU A 116 -3.81 -5.84 9.19
CA LEU A 116 -4.30 -5.85 10.58
C LEU A 116 -4.84 -4.46 10.96
N ARG A 117 -6.12 -4.40 11.36
CA ARG A 117 -6.74 -3.18 11.92
C ARG A 117 -5.93 -2.64 13.10
N SER A 118 -5.40 -3.53 13.93
CA SER A 118 -4.46 -3.20 15.01
C SER A 118 -3.40 -4.29 15.13
N VAL A 119 -2.15 -3.88 15.33
CA VAL A 119 -1.05 -4.78 15.67
C VAL A 119 -1.28 -5.40 17.06
N HIS A 120 -0.69 -6.57 17.30
CA HIS A 120 -0.77 -7.25 18.59
C HIS A 120 -0.22 -6.33 19.68
N TRP A 121 -1.00 -6.13 20.74
CA TRP A 121 -0.75 -5.10 21.75
C TRP A 121 0.56 -5.32 22.52
N GLU A 122 0.91 -6.57 22.86
CA GLU A 122 2.20 -6.87 23.53
C GLU A 122 3.39 -6.63 22.60
N VAL A 123 3.29 -7.06 21.33
CA VAL A 123 4.34 -6.86 20.34
C VAL A 123 4.55 -5.36 20.16
N ARG A 124 3.46 -4.59 20.00
CA ARG A 124 3.51 -3.14 19.93
C ARG A 124 4.16 -2.52 21.16
N LYS A 125 3.78 -2.95 22.37
CA LYS A 125 4.32 -2.41 23.63
C LYS A 125 5.85 -2.47 23.65
N HIS A 126 6.43 -3.60 23.25
CA HIS A 126 7.88 -3.81 23.29
C HIS A 126 8.59 -3.30 22.03
N CYS A 127 8.07 -3.60 20.85
CA CYS A 127 8.69 -3.26 19.57
C CYS A 127 8.46 -1.82 19.10
N GLN A 128 7.55 -1.07 19.74
CA GLN A 128 7.51 0.38 19.55
C GLN A 128 8.50 1.12 20.46
N ALA A 129 8.94 0.49 21.56
CA ALA A 129 9.86 1.11 22.51
C ALA A 129 11.29 1.16 21.97
N SER A 130 11.86 0.01 21.60
CA SER A 130 13.18 -0.08 20.96
C SER A 130 13.39 -1.44 20.30
N PHE A 131 14.41 -1.53 19.43
CA PHE A 131 14.79 -2.80 18.81
C PHE A 131 15.24 -3.84 19.85
N VAL A 132 16.01 -3.42 20.84
CA VAL A 132 16.51 -4.30 21.91
C VAL A 132 15.36 -4.82 22.78
N GLU A 133 14.43 -3.95 23.18
CA GLU A 133 13.24 -4.36 23.96
C GLU A 133 12.33 -5.29 23.15
N CYS A 134 12.22 -5.06 21.84
CA CYS A 134 11.56 -5.98 20.92
C CYS A 134 12.21 -7.36 20.99
N LEU A 135 13.53 -7.46 20.74
CA LEU A 135 14.24 -8.74 20.73
C LEU A 135 14.12 -9.49 22.06
N LYS A 136 14.33 -8.82 23.19
CA LYS A 136 14.17 -9.44 24.53
C LYS A 136 12.75 -9.98 24.76
N TYR A 137 11.73 -9.27 24.28
CA TYR A 137 10.36 -9.77 24.35
C TYR A 137 10.17 -10.98 23.43
N LEU A 138 10.61 -10.90 22.17
CA LEU A 138 10.47 -11.99 21.21
C LEU A 138 11.19 -13.26 21.66
N GLU A 139 12.40 -13.13 22.21
CA GLU A 139 13.17 -14.24 22.77
C GLU A 139 12.39 -15.01 23.83
N ARG A 140 11.83 -14.30 24.82
CA ARG A 140 11.03 -14.92 25.91
C ARG A 140 9.82 -15.68 25.38
N ILE A 141 9.22 -15.18 24.31
CA ILE A 141 8.02 -15.79 23.71
C ILE A 141 8.40 -16.99 22.83
N ILE A 142 9.43 -16.88 22.01
CA ILE A 142 9.87 -17.96 21.11
C ILE A 142 10.46 -19.13 21.88
N LYS A 143 11.13 -18.90 23.02
CA LYS A 143 11.59 -20.01 23.89
C LYS A 143 10.46 -20.89 24.43
N LEU A 144 9.21 -20.42 24.38
CA LEU A 144 8.02 -21.16 24.82
C LEU A 144 7.31 -21.91 23.68
N THR A 145 7.78 -21.79 22.43
CA THR A 145 7.16 -22.46 21.27
C THR A 145 7.63 -23.90 21.17
N GLY A 146 6.78 -24.77 20.62
CA GLY A 146 7.05 -26.22 20.58
C GLY A 146 8.20 -26.61 19.64
N LEU A 147 8.40 -25.85 18.56
CA LEU A 147 9.49 -26.07 17.61
C LEU A 147 10.46 -24.89 17.68
N ARG A 148 11.72 -25.17 18.04
CA ARG A 148 12.81 -24.17 18.10
C ARG A 148 13.80 -24.39 16.97
N ARG A 149 14.65 -23.40 16.69
CA ARG A 149 15.66 -23.48 15.63
C ARG A 149 16.64 -24.63 15.84
N GLU A 150 17.03 -24.88 17.09
CA GLU A 150 17.92 -25.99 17.50
C GLU A 150 17.31 -27.38 17.30
N ASP A 151 15.97 -27.47 17.25
CA ASP A 151 15.25 -28.74 17.04
C ASP A 151 15.02 -29.01 15.53
N ASP A 152 15.37 -28.07 14.66
CA ASP A 152 15.19 -28.20 13.21
C ASP A 152 16.19 -29.18 12.59
N THR A 153 15.69 -30.07 11.75
CA THR A 153 16.52 -31.10 11.10
C THR A 153 17.69 -30.51 10.31
N VAL A 154 17.50 -29.39 9.61
CA VAL A 154 18.58 -28.76 8.82
C VAL A 154 19.61 -28.11 9.74
N THR A 155 19.19 -27.49 10.84
CA THR A 155 20.10 -26.97 11.87
C THR A 155 20.93 -28.09 12.50
N VAL A 156 20.29 -29.17 12.98
CA VAL A 156 20.98 -30.32 13.58
C VAL A 156 21.95 -30.96 12.59
N MET A 157 21.56 -31.13 11.32
CA MET A 157 22.45 -31.64 10.27
C MET A 157 23.71 -30.79 10.11
N LYS A 158 23.58 -29.46 10.15
CA LYS A 158 24.72 -28.53 10.03
C LYS A 158 25.64 -28.61 11.24
N GLU A 159 25.09 -28.59 12.45
CA GLU A 159 25.85 -28.66 13.70
C GLU A 159 26.62 -29.97 13.83
N GLN A 160 25.96 -31.09 13.52
CA GLN A 160 26.53 -32.43 13.60
C GLN A 160 27.36 -32.81 12.36
N LYS A 161 27.43 -31.92 11.34
CA LYS A 161 28.09 -32.15 10.05
C LYS A 161 27.61 -33.43 9.35
N TRP A 162 26.32 -33.75 9.49
CA TRP A 162 25.70 -34.91 8.88
C TRP A 162 25.41 -34.70 7.41
N ASN A 163 25.39 -35.79 6.66
CA ASN A 163 24.97 -35.79 5.26
C ASN A 163 23.95 -36.89 4.99
N LEU A 164 23.16 -36.70 3.94
CA LEU A 164 22.05 -37.61 3.59
C LEU A 164 22.51 -39.03 3.23
N ALA A 165 23.76 -39.20 2.77
CA ALA A 165 24.30 -40.47 2.35
C ALA A 165 24.79 -41.34 3.51
N ASN A 166 25.35 -40.73 4.55
CA ASN A 166 26.04 -41.43 5.64
C ASN A 166 25.22 -41.48 6.94
N ASN A 167 24.24 -40.59 7.11
CA ASN A 167 23.51 -40.41 8.37
C ASN A 167 21.99 -40.54 8.20
N THR A 168 21.53 -41.33 7.23
CA THR A 168 20.12 -41.40 6.85
C THR A 168 19.21 -41.76 8.04
N GLU A 169 19.59 -42.74 8.86
CA GLU A 169 18.78 -43.16 10.01
C GLU A 169 18.69 -42.08 11.09
N GLN A 170 19.81 -41.44 11.43
CA GLN A 170 19.85 -40.35 12.40
C GLN A 170 19.03 -39.16 11.91
N ILE A 171 19.17 -38.79 10.63
CA ILE A 171 18.41 -37.70 10.01
C ILE A 171 16.91 -38.01 10.02
N LEU A 172 16.51 -39.25 9.73
CA LEU A 172 15.09 -39.66 9.76
C LEU A 172 14.49 -39.58 11.16
N ASN A 173 15.26 -39.89 12.21
CA ASN A 173 14.79 -39.78 13.59
C ASN A 173 14.61 -38.31 13.98
N VAL A 174 15.61 -37.45 13.73
CA VAL A 174 15.51 -36.01 13.99
C VAL A 174 14.38 -35.39 13.18
N GLN A 175 14.19 -35.80 11.93
CA GLN A 175 13.07 -35.34 11.11
C GLN A 175 11.71 -35.70 11.72
N ARG A 176 11.57 -36.90 12.28
CA ARG A 176 10.33 -37.30 12.95
C ARG A 176 10.05 -36.41 14.16
N ASP A 177 11.07 -36.13 14.95
CA ASP A 177 10.97 -35.29 16.14
C ASP A 177 10.63 -33.84 15.78
N CYS A 178 11.28 -33.28 14.74
CA CYS A 178 10.99 -31.95 14.23
C CYS A 178 9.55 -31.82 13.70
N VAL A 179 9.08 -32.80 12.92
CA VAL A 179 7.71 -32.80 12.38
C VAL A 179 6.68 -32.94 13.49
N GLU A 180 6.94 -33.75 14.51
CA GLU A 180 6.06 -33.86 15.67
C GLU A 180 6.04 -32.55 16.48
N ALA A 181 7.19 -31.92 16.71
CA ALA A 181 7.26 -30.61 17.35
C ALA A 181 6.49 -29.54 16.55
N GLN A 182 6.58 -29.54 15.22
CA GLN A 182 5.81 -28.66 14.35
C GLN A 182 4.30 -28.91 14.47
N ARG A 183 3.89 -30.19 14.53
CA ARG A 183 2.49 -30.58 14.75
C ARG A 183 1.99 -30.09 16.09
N GLN A 184 2.77 -30.29 17.15
CA GLN A 184 2.44 -29.80 18.49
C GLN A 184 2.37 -28.27 18.53
N ASP A 185 3.30 -27.56 17.89
CA ASP A 185 3.26 -26.09 17.81
C ASP A 185 2.00 -25.61 17.04
N ASN A 186 1.54 -26.35 16.03
CA ASN A 186 0.29 -26.05 15.31
C ASN A 186 -0.98 -26.34 16.12
N LEU A 187 -0.95 -27.31 17.03
CA LEU A 187 -2.06 -27.66 17.91
C LEU A 187 -2.10 -26.81 19.19
N THR A 188 -0.94 -26.46 19.73
CA THR A 188 -0.78 -25.73 20.98
C THR A 188 -0.86 -24.22 20.76
N MET A 189 -1.53 -23.54 21.69
CA MET A 189 -1.82 -22.09 21.60
C MET A 189 -0.96 -21.26 22.55
N ARG A 190 -0.15 -21.91 23.40
CA ARG A 190 0.80 -21.25 24.30
C ARG A 190 2.03 -20.83 23.49
N PRO A 191 2.65 -19.68 23.76
CA PRO A 191 2.30 -18.66 24.78
C PRO A 191 1.27 -17.60 24.32
N PHE A 192 0.73 -17.69 23.11
CA PHE A 192 -0.09 -16.65 22.46
C PHE A 192 -1.54 -16.54 22.96
N GLN A 193 -1.82 -17.04 24.16
CA GLN A 193 -3.13 -16.89 24.79
C GLN A 193 -3.29 -15.47 25.35
N GLY A 194 -4.37 -14.80 24.97
CA GLY A 194 -4.73 -13.49 25.52
C GLY A 194 -5.10 -13.55 27.01
N PRO A 195 -5.24 -12.39 27.68
CA PRO A 195 -5.51 -12.31 29.12
C PRO A 195 -6.74 -13.12 29.55
N ILE A 196 -7.79 -13.12 28.73
CA ILE A 196 -9.02 -13.89 28.97
C ILE A 196 -8.79 -15.40 28.82
N GLY A 197 -7.87 -15.82 27.93
CA GLY A 197 -7.46 -17.22 27.78
C GLY A 197 -6.68 -17.72 29.01
N LYS A 198 -5.72 -16.91 29.48
CA LYS A 198 -4.95 -17.19 30.71
C LYS A 198 -5.85 -17.27 31.95
N LEU A 199 -6.83 -16.37 32.07
CA LEU A 199 -7.84 -16.41 33.14
C LEU A 199 -8.75 -17.65 33.03
N ARG A 200 -9.19 -18.03 31.82
CA ARG A 200 -10.04 -19.22 31.64
C ARG A 200 -9.34 -20.52 32.00
N GLU A 201 -8.05 -20.67 31.74
CA GLU A 201 -7.27 -21.83 32.20
C GLU A 201 -7.10 -21.85 33.72
N HIS A 202 -6.87 -20.69 34.34
CA HIS A 202 -6.80 -20.58 35.81
C HIS A 202 -8.14 -20.94 36.47
N PHE A 203 -9.26 -20.53 35.88
CA PHE A 203 -10.60 -20.96 36.30
C PHE A 203 -10.89 -22.45 36.00
N PHE A 204 -10.24 -23.05 34.99
CA PHE A 204 -10.39 -24.48 34.68
C PHE A 204 -9.63 -25.36 35.69
N LEU A 205 -8.42 -24.95 36.11
CA LEU A 205 -7.66 -25.62 37.18
C LEU A 205 -8.37 -25.54 38.54
N LEU A 206 -9.22 -24.51 38.75
CA LEU A 206 -10.09 -24.42 39.94
C LEU A 206 -11.40 -25.23 39.81
N ARG A 207 -11.71 -25.78 38.62
CA ARG A 207 -13.00 -26.42 38.31
C ARG A 207 -12.85 -27.89 37.93
N GLU A 208 -11.96 -28.61 38.62
CA GLU A 208 -11.80 -30.07 38.55
C GLU A 208 -12.96 -30.88 39.19
N PHE A 209 -14.10 -30.25 39.48
CA PHE A 209 -15.26 -30.90 40.13
C PHE A 209 -16.56 -30.94 39.32
N ALA A 210 -16.58 -30.55 38.05
CA ALA A 210 -17.81 -30.59 37.25
C ALA A 210 -17.67 -31.50 36.02
N ASN A 211 -17.97 -32.79 36.22
CA ASN A 211 -18.28 -33.72 35.15
C ASN A 211 -19.47 -33.21 34.31
N SER A 212 -19.22 -32.77 33.08
CA SER A 212 -20.25 -32.80 32.03
C SER A 212 -19.63 -32.84 30.63
N PRO A 213 -20.01 -33.82 29.77
CA PRO A 213 -19.52 -33.95 28.41
C PRO A 213 -20.49 -33.23 27.46
N SER A 214 -20.33 -31.92 27.28
CA SER A 214 -20.91 -31.21 26.13
C SER A 214 -20.31 -29.81 26.00
N TYR A 215 -19.20 -29.68 25.28
CA TYR A 215 -18.82 -28.41 24.67
C TYR A 215 -17.90 -28.66 23.46
N SER A 216 -18.51 -29.12 22.37
CA SER A 216 -17.91 -29.03 21.03
C SER A 216 -18.17 -27.63 20.45
N HIS A 217 -17.18 -27.10 19.73
CA HIS A 217 -17.28 -25.96 18.82
C HIS A 217 -17.08 -24.53 19.39
N TYR A 218 -15.94 -24.28 20.04
CA TYR A 218 -15.31 -22.96 20.02
C TYR A 218 -14.06 -23.01 19.14
N PHE A 219 -14.08 -22.31 18.00
CA PHE A 219 -12.87 -22.00 17.23
C PHE A 219 -11.80 -21.45 18.18
N PRO A 220 -10.53 -21.90 18.14
CA PRO A 220 -9.61 -21.60 19.22
C PRO A 220 -9.13 -20.17 19.05
N LYS A 221 -9.61 -19.23 19.88
CA LYS A 221 -9.26 -17.80 19.84
C LYS A 221 -7.75 -17.53 19.77
N GLY A 222 -6.92 -18.45 20.27
CA GLY A 222 -5.46 -18.37 20.21
C GLY A 222 -4.82 -18.64 18.84
N ILE A 223 -5.48 -19.34 17.90
CA ILE A 223 -4.92 -19.53 16.54
C ILE A 223 -4.90 -18.20 15.78
N LEU A 224 -6.01 -17.46 15.84
CA LEU A 224 -6.08 -16.11 15.27
C LEU A 224 -5.11 -15.15 15.98
N GLN A 225 -4.96 -15.29 17.29
CA GLN A 225 -4.05 -14.46 18.08
C GLN A 225 -2.58 -14.74 17.75
N ARG A 226 -2.19 -16.00 17.53
CA ARG A 226 -0.85 -16.37 17.05
C ARG A 226 -0.57 -15.80 15.66
N PHE A 227 -1.54 -15.87 14.74
CA PHE A 227 -1.42 -15.22 13.44
C PHE A 227 -1.22 -13.71 13.59
N GLN A 228 -2.07 -13.04 14.38
CA GLN A 228 -1.95 -11.60 14.65
C GLN A 228 -0.59 -11.25 15.26
N TRP A 229 -0.09 -12.07 16.19
CA TRP A 229 1.22 -11.88 16.81
C TRP A 229 2.33 -12.00 15.76
N ARG A 230 2.38 -13.11 15.01
CA ARG A 230 3.41 -13.36 13.98
C ARG A 230 3.43 -12.28 12.90
N THR A 231 2.28 -11.91 12.38
CA THR A 231 2.15 -10.83 11.40
C THR A 231 2.62 -9.49 12.00
N SER A 232 2.32 -9.21 13.27
CA SER A 232 2.81 -7.99 13.93
C SER A 232 4.33 -8.00 14.07
N VAL A 233 4.93 -9.15 14.40
CA VAL A 233 6.38 -9.30 14.46
C VAL A 233 6.99 -9.11 13.07
N SER A 234 6.43 -9.70 12.02
CA SER A 234 6.88 -9.48 10.64
C SER A 234 6.83 -7.99 10.26
N TYR A 235 5.79 -7.25 10.65
CA TYR A 235 5.73 -5.80 10.41
C TYR A 235 6.90 -5.06 11.08
N TYR A 236 7.14 -5.29 12.37
CA TYR A 236 8.20 -4.60 13.11
C TYR A 236 9.60 -5.02 12.65
N MET A 237 9.85 -6.31 12.48
CA MET A 237 11.17 -6.82 12.05
C MET A 237 11.48 -6.41 10.61
N CYS A 238 10.50 -6.40 9.72
CA CYS A 238 10.67 -5.85 8.39
C CYS A 238 10.94 -4.35 8.43
N TRP A 239 10.23 -3.60 9.28
CA TRP A 239 10.47 -2.17 9.44
C TRP A 239 11.87 -1.85 9.97
N TYR A 240 12.36 -2.57 10.99
CA TYR A 240 13.74 -2.43 11.46
C TYR A 240 14.77 -2.78 10.37
N THR A 241 14.46 -3.77 9.54
CA THR A 241 15.27 -4.11 8.36
C THR A 241 15.31 -2.92 7.39
N MET A 242 14.17 -2.28 7.08
CA MET A 242 14.14 -1.08 6.22
C MET A 242 14.91 0.09 6.83
N MET A 243 14.77 0.31 8.14
CA MET A 243 15.49 1.34 8.90
C MET A 243 17.01 1.14 8.94
N GLY A 244 17.51 -0.07 8.68
CA GLY A 244 18.95 -0.33 8.60
C GLY A 244 19.65 -0.54 9.92
N VAL A 245 18.95 -1.15 10.87
CA VAL A 245 19.52 -1.63 12.13
C VAL A 245 20.69 -2.59 11.84
N GLN A 246 21.89 -2.23 12.27
CA GLN A 246 23.13 -2.88 11.80
C GLN A 246 23.23 -4.35 12.20
N GLU A 247 22.62 -4.73 13.32
CA GLU A 247 22.53 -6.10 13.81
C GLU A 247 21.77 -7.02 12.85
N LEU A 248 20.94 -6.46 11.97
CA LEU A 248 20.21 -7.18 10.92
C LEU A 248 20.95 -7.24 9.57
N ALA A 249 22.15 -6.65 9.48
CA ALA A 249 22.90 -6.64 8.23
C ALA A 249 23.36 -8.05 7.84
N ASN A 250 23.85 -8.85 8.77
CA ASN A 250 24.33 -10.20 8.49
C ASN A 250 24.06 -11.11 9.70
N PHE A 251 23.49 -12.28 9.45
CA PHE A 251 23.20 -13.25 10.51
C PHE A 251 24.44 -14.07 10.88
N GLY A 252 25.46 -14.11 10.02
CA GLY A 252 26.65 -14.94 10.21
C GLY A 252 26.40 -16.43 9.96
N GLU A 253 25.23 -16.79 9.43
CA GLU A 253 24.87 -18.13 9.02
C GLU A 253 23.86 -18.06 7.87
N SER A 254 23.73 -19.16 7.13
CA SER A 254 22.79 -19.24 6.00
C SER A 254 21.34 -19.25 6.49
N CYS A 255 20.53 -18.34 5.95
CA CYS A 255 19.08 -18.28 6.13
C CYS A 255 18.28 -19.05 5.05
N ASP A 256 18.96 -19.81 4.20
CA ASP A 256 18.42 -20.51 3.03
C ASP A 256 17.65 -21.79 3.42
N ASN A 257 16.55 -21.60 4.13
CA ASN A 257 15.57 -22.62 4.50
C ASN A 257 14.20 -21.97 4.72
N PHE A 258 13.14 -22.75 4.60
CA PHE A 258 11.78 -22.28 4.89
C PHE A 258 11.34 -22.50 6.34
N ALA A 259 12.27 -22.86 7.24
CA ALA A 259 12.00 -23.22 8.63
C ALA A 259 10.87 -24.25 8.76
N ASN A 260 11.03 -25.36 8.03
CA ASN A 260 10.00 -26.38 7.83
C ASN A 260 10.56 -27.79 7.98
N CYS A 261 11.45 -28.01 8.95
CA CYS A 261 12.25 -29.23 9.03
C CYS A 261 13.01 -29.47 7.71
N LEU A 262 13.44 -30.70 7.45
CA LEU A 262 13.95 -31.07 6.13
C LEU A 262 12.77 -31.14 5.14
N ASP A 263 12.78 -30.26 4.13
CA ASP A 263 11.73 -30.18 3.11
C ASP A 263 12.14 -30.80 1.77
N GLU A 264 11.31 -30.63 0.74
CA GLU A 264 11.54 -31.19 -0.60
C GLU A 264 12.80 -30.66 -1.31
N TYR A 265 13.34 -29.52 -0.86
CA TYR A 265 14.56 -28.91 -1.40
C TYR A 265 15.81 -29.34 -0.64
N GLY A 266 15.64 -30.11 0.45
CA GLY A 266 16.73 -30.64 1.26
C GLY A 266 17.31 -29.61 2.23
N PRO A 267 18.61 -29.67 2.57
CA PRO A 267 19.21 -28.82 3.60
C PRO A 267 19.52 -27.38 3.15
N SER A 268 19.30 -27.07 1.87
CA SER A 268 19.54 -25.75 1.28
C SER A 268 18.66 -25.60 0.05
N ASN A 269 17.84 -24.55 0.04
CA ASN A 269 16.92 -24.26 -1.05
C ASN A 269 17.65 -23.68 -2.28
N LYS A 270 18.90 -23.23 -2.09
CA LYS A 270 19.74 -22.52 -3.06
C LYS A 270 19.04 -21.28 -3.62
N ASP A 271 18.27 -20.60 -2.79
CA ASP A 271 17.57 -19.40 -3.18
C ASP A 271 18.55 -18.21 -3.22
N PRO A 272 18.74 -17.54 -4.38
CA PRO A 272 19.68 -16.43 -4.51
C PRO A 272 19.29 -15.20 -3.67
N ARG A 273 18.09 -15.15 -3.10
CA ARG A 273 17.67 -14.11 -2.15
C ARG A 273 18.23 -14.35 -0.74
N ALA A 274 18.59 -15.58 -0.40
CA ALA A 274 19.04 -16.00 0.93
C ALA A 274 20.57 -15.97 1.10
N ASP A 275 21.20 -14.92 0.57
CA ASP A 275 22.66 -14.74 0.56
C ASP A 275 23.13 -13.85 1.72
N ASP A 276 23.58 -14.47 2.81
CA ASP A 276 24.03 -13.75 4.02
C ASP A 276 25.30 -12.90 3.79
N ALA A 277 26.02 -13.06 2.68
CA ALA A 277 27.15 -12.17 2.37
C ALA A 277 26.67 -10.76 1.96
N LYS A 278 25.43 -10.63 1.48
CA LYS A 278 24.82 -9.35 1.12
C LYS A 278 24.14 -8.73 2.33
N PRO A 279 24.49 -7.49 2.70
CA PRO A 279 23.86 -6.80 3.82
C PRO A 279 22.32 -6.81 3.71
N PHE A 280 21.67 -7.20 4.80
CA PHE A 280 20.23 -7.28 5.00
C PHE A 280 19.51 -8.33 4.15
N ALA A 281 20.17 -9.09 3.28
CA ALA A 281 19.51 -10.07 2.42
C ALA A 281 18.77 -11.14 3.23
N CYS A 282 19.41 -11.71 4.26
CA CYS A 282 18.76 -12.68 5.13
C CYS A 282 17.63 -12.08 5.99
N ALA A 283 17.74 -10.83 6.40
CA ALA A 283 16.68 -10.12 7.12
C ALA A 283 15.48 -9.84 6.21
N LEU A 284 15.70 -9.39 4.97
CA LEU A 284 14.64 -9.23 3.96
C LEU A 284 13.99 -10.57 3.62
N TYR A 285 14.80 -11.61 3.39
CA TYR A 285 14.34 -12.96 3.12
C TYR A 285 13.50 -13.54 4.26
N SER A 286 13.82 -13.20 5.51
CA SER A 286 13.12 -13.74 6.68
C SER A 286 11.88 -12.93 7.07
N PHE A 287 11.96 -11.60 7.08
CA PHE A 287 10.97 -10.73 7.73
C PHE A 287 10.04 -10.01 6.77
N CYS A 288 10.48 -9.72 5.54
CA CYS A 288 9.74 -8.89 4.60
C CYS A 288 9.11 -9.71 3.48
N PRO A 289 7.90 -9.36 3.01
CA PRO A 289 7.42 -9.83 1.72
C PRO A 289 8.27 -9.26 0.59
N ASP A 290 8.34 -9.97 -0.54
CA ASP A 290 9.09 -9.55 -1.72
C ASP A 290 8.13 -9.26 -2.88
N HIS A 291 7.81 -7.97 -3.05
CA HIS A 291 6.92 -7.51 -4.12
C HIS A 291 7.58 -7.64 -5.51
N CYS A 292 8.92 -7.66 -5.58
CA CYS A 292 9.65 -7.86 -6.82
C CYS A 292 9.74 -9.34 -7.21
N CYS A 293 9.71 -10.24 -6.22
CA CYS A 293 9.72 -11.68 -6.41
C CYS A 293 8.59 -12.38 -5.63
N PRO A 294 7.36 -12.38 -6.17
CA PRO A 294 6.19 -13.02 -5.56
C PRO A 294 6.19 -14.55 -5.73
N MET A 295 7.36 -15.18 -5.70
CA MET A 295 7.52 -16.63 -5.79
C MET A 295 8.06 -17.17 -4.48
N LYS A 296 7.47 -18.28 -4.02
CA LYS A 296 7.88 -18.95 -2.77
C LYS A 296 9.34 -19.39 -2.86
N HIS A 297 9.70 -20.07 -3.95
CA HIS A 297 11.01 -20.61 -4.24
C HIS A 297 11.43 -20.22 -5.66
N ILE A 298 12.73 -19.96 -5.85
CA ILE A 298 13.35 -19.66 -7.14
C ILE A 298 14.75 -20.28 -7.19
N TRP A 299 15.24 -20.57 -8.39
CA TRP A 299 16.63 -20.99 -8.60
C TRP A 299 17.49 -19.81 -9.07
N HIS A 300 16.88 -18.88 -9.81
CA HIS A 300 17.57 -17.72 -10.38
C HIS A 300 16.72 -16.46 -10.22
N MET A 301 17.36 -15.30 -10.05
CA MET A 301 16.63 -14.01 -10.00
C MET A 301 15.82 -13.72 -11.28
N ARG A 302 16.22 -14.30 -12.42
CA ARG A 302 15.46 -14.22 -13.66
C ARG A 302 14.05 -14.78 -13.53
N ASP A 303 13.82 -15.78 -12.67
CA ASP A 303 12.51 -16.37 -12.43
C ASP A 303 11.54 -15.29 -11.91
N CYS A 304 12.01 -14.44 -11.00
CA CYS A 304 11.27 -13.26 -10.52
C CYS A 304 11.03 -12.25 -11.64
N PHE A 305 12.08 -11.90 -12.40
CA PHE A 305 12.00 -10.89 -13.46
C PHE A 305 11.06 -11.26 -14.60
N GLN A 306 10.88 -12.56 -14.86
CA GLN A 306 9.94 -13.05 -15.87
C GLN A 306 8.58 -13.43 -15.30
N SER A 307 8.36 -13.31 -13.99
CA SER A 307 7.04 -13.52 -13.41
C SER A 307 6.08 -12.43 -13.87
N LYS A 308 4.88 -12.82 -14.31
CA LYS A 308 3.80 -11.88 -14.67
C LYS A 308 3.32 -11.04 -13.49
N GLN A 309 3.61 -11.49 -12.26
CA GLN A 309 3.27 -10.78 -11.03
C GLN A 309 4.35 -9.76 -10.63
N ASN A 310 5.52 -9.77 -11.27
CA ASN A 310 6.52 -8.72 -11.05
C ASN A 310 5.94 -7.36 -11.50
N PRO A 311 5.99 -6.32 -10.65
CA PRO A 311 5.49 -4.98 -10.96
C PRO A 311 6.04 -4.41 -12.27
N CYS A 312 7.29 -4.71 -12.61
CA CYS A 312 7.96 -4.21 -13.80
C CYS A 312 7.59 -5.01 -15.07
N TYR A 313 6.82 -6.10 -14.98
CA TYR A 313 6.60 -7.02 -16.10
C TYR A 313 5.79 -6.40 -17.24
N ALA A 314 4.74 -5.64 -16.92
CA ALA A 314 3.74 -5.19 -17.88
C ALA A 314 4.26 -4.10 -18.84
N VAL A 315 5.12 -3.21 -18.34
CA VAL A 315 5.61 -2.04 -19.09
C VAL A 315 6.94 -2.34 -19.79
N ASN A 316 7.68 -3.35 -19.32
CA ASN A 316 9.06 -3.58 -19.76
C ASN A 316 9.23 -4.85 -20.59
N PHE A 317 10.15 -4.79 -21.55
CA PHE A 317 10.65 -5.96 -22.28
C PHE A 317 11.46 -6.87 -21.33
N PRO A 318 11.59 -8.19 -21.61
CA PRO A 318 12.23 -9.15 -20.72
C PRO A 318 13.57 -8.74 -20.09
N GLY A 319 14.40 -7.95 -20.79
CA GLY A 319 15.70 -7.49 -20.30
C GLY A 319 15.67 -6.28 -19.35
N HIS A 320 14.53 -5.58 -19.22
CA HIS A 320 14.37 -4.36 -18.40
C HIS A 320 13.36 -4.59 -17.26
N ARG A 321 13.13 -5.85 -16.87
CA ARG A 321 12.19 -6.24 -15.79
C ARG A 321 12.87 -6.43 -14.44
N GLU A 322 14.12 -6.00 -14.34
CA GLU A 322 14.82 -6.01 -13.07
C GLU A 322 14.05 -5.14 -12.08
N CYS A 323 13.80 -5.72 -10.92
CA CYS A 323 13.04 -5.11 -9.84
C CYS A 323 13.83 -5.29 -8.57
N TRP A 324 13.99 -4.21 -7.82
CA TRP A 324 14.57 -4.29 -6.47
C TRP A 324 13.83 -3.38 -5.51
N LEU A 325 13.89 -3.78 -4.25
CA LEU A 325 13.32 -3.03 -3.14
C LEU A 325 14.37 -2.06 -2.58
N ASP A 326 14.04 -0.77 -2.60
CA ASP A 326 14.90 0.28 -2.03
C ASP A 326 14.53 0.53 -0.57
N ARG A 327 15.39 0.10 0.36
CA ARG A 327 15.13 0.21 1.81
C ARG A 327 14.92 1.66 2.26
N GLU A 328 15.69 2.61 1.72
CA GLU A 328 15.63 4.02 2.11
C GLU A 328 14.28 4.65 1.78
N LYS A 329 13.66 4.21 0.68
CA LYS A 329 12.33 4.66 0.24
C LYS A 329 11.17 3.94 0.94
N ASN A 330 11.44 2.97 1.81
CA ASN A 330 10.45 2.10 2.44
C ASN A 330 10.52 2.10 3.98
N ARG A 331 10.89 3.24 4.57
CA ARG A 331 11.03 3.39 6.03
C ARG A 331 9.72 3.70 6.77
N ASP A 332 8.64 4.00 6.06
CA ASP A 332 7.34 4.27 6.70
C ASP A 332 6.63 2.97 7.11
N PHE A 333 6.37 2.82 8.41
CA PHE A 333 5.75 1.63 8.98
C PHE A 333 4.33 1.37 8.44
N PHE A 334 3.55 2.43 8.19
CA PHE A 334 2.17 2.28 7.74
C PHE A 334 2.10 1.88 6.27
N SER A 335 2.94 2.47 5.42
CA SER A 335 3.09 2.10 4.01
C SER A 335 3.54 0.65 3.87
N LEU A 336 4.55 0.22 4.64
CA LEU A 336 4.98 -1.19 4.67
C LEU A 336 3.81 -2.10 5.03
N LYS A 337 3.14 -1.84 6.15
CA LYS A 337 2.01 -2.65 6.62
C LYS A 337 0.90 -2.77 5.57
N THR A 338 0.68 -1.72 4.78
CA THR A 338 -0.40 -1.62 3.77
C THR A 338 0.02 -2.02 2.36
N ASN A 339 1.16 -2.70 2.20
CA ASN A 339 1.70 -3.10 0.89
C ASN A 339 1.88 -1.90 -0.07
N GLN A 340 2.03 -0.68 0.46
CA GLN A 340 2.37 0.51 -0.30
C GLN A 340 3.90 0.62 -0.38
N ILE A 341 4.51 -0.41 -0.98
CA ILE A 341 5.95 -0.58 -1.04
C ILE A 341 6.50 0.05 -2.32
N ASN A 342 7.53 0.88 -2.16
CA ASN A 342 8.21 1.51 -3.28
C ASN A 342 9.27 0.58 -3.85
N VAL A 343 9.04 0.06 -5.05
CA VAL A 343 10.01 -0.75 -5.81
C VAL A 343 10.68 0.11 -6.88
N SER A 344 11.80 -0.36 -7.40
CA SER A 344 12.46 0.27 -8.54
C SER A 344 12.25 -0.57 -9.77
N CYS A 345 11.78 0.06 -10.84
CA CYS A 345 11.74 -0.50 -12.19
C CYS A 345 12.48 0.46 -13.13
N GLU A 346 13.12 -0.09 -14.15
CA GLU A 346 13.65 0.70 -15.25
C GLU A 346 12.51 1.16 -16.17
N CYS A 347 12.59 2.40 -16.66
CA CYS A 347 11.65 2.91 -17.65
C CYS A 347 12.31 2.90 -19.03
N PRO A 348 11.68 2.31 -20.05
CA PRO A 348 12.30 2.13 -21.37
C PRO A 348 12.41 3.45 -22.14
N GLU A 349 11.53 4.41 -21.87
CA GLU A 349 11.54 5.73 -22.50
C GLU A 349 12.29 6.73 -21.62
N THR A 350 13.20 7.50 -22.23
CA THR A 350 13.89 8.62 -21.58
C THR A 350 12.90 9.71 -21.17
N GLY A 351 13.17 10.40 -20.07
CA GLY A 351 12.26 11.43 -19.54
C GLY A 351 11.07 10.87 -18.76
N TYR A 352 11.04 9.56 -18.50
CA TYR A 352 10.07 8.91 -17.63
C TYR A 352 10.73 8.33 -16.39
N GLU A 353 10.01 8.32 -15.26
CA GLU A 353 10.43 7.69 -14.01
C GLU A 353 9.37 6.72 -13.49
N TRP A 354 9.82 5.68 -12.78
CA TRP A 354 8.91 4.68 -12.24
C TRP A 354 8.12 5.23 -11.04
N SER A 355 6.79 5.04 -11.07
CA SER A 355 5.92 5.33 -9.94
C SER A 355 5.32 4.05 -9.35
N SER A 356 5.81 3.64 -8.18
CA SER A 356 5.26 2.46 -7.47
C SER A 356 3.80 2.64 -7.07
N ARG A 357 3.34 3.88 -6.89
CA ARG A 357 1.94 4.18 -6.59
C ARG A 357 1.00 3.77 -7.74
N PHE A 358 1.45 3.98 -8.97
CA PHE A 358 0.64 3.70 -10.16
C PHE A 358 1.05 2.40 -10.86
N GLY A 359 2.20 1.81 -10.48
CA GLY A 359 2.74 0.63 -11.12
C GLY A 359 3.11 0.87 -12.59
N LEU A 360 3.54 2.08 -12.93
CA LEU A 360 3.87 2.47 -14.30
C LEU A 360 4.89 3.62 -14.35
N CYS A 361 5.53 3.76 -15.52
CA CYS A 361 6.41 4.87 -15.83
C CYS A 361 5.60 6.15 -16.08
N VAL A 362 5.88 7.19 -15.29
CA VAL A 362 5.26 8.50 -15.39
C VAL A 362 6.25 9.51 -15.95
N ASP A 363 5.72 10.45 -16.72
CA ASP A 363 6.49 11.55 -17.30
C ASP A 363 7.18 12.39 -16.20
N VAL A 364 8.47 12.65 -16.37
CA VAL A 364 9.22 13.53 -15.47
C VAL A 364 8.93 14.97 -15.86
N ASN A 365 8.36 15.74 -14.94
CA ASN A 365 8.12 17.15 -15.20
C ASN A 365 9.35 18.00 -14.87
N GLU A 366 10.23 18.23 -15.83
CA GLU A 366 11.49 18.96 -15.61
C GLU A 366 11.26 20.43 -15.23
N CYS A 367 10.17 21.03 -15.74
CA CYS A 367 9.78 22.40 -15.41
C CYS A 367 9.43 22.56 -13.93
N THR A 368 8.70 21.60 -13.36
CA THR A 368 8.31 21.62 -11.95
C THR A 368 9.47 21.24 -11.04
N ARG A 369 10.35 20.34 -11.51
CA ARG A 369 11.53 19.89 -10.76
C ARG A 369 12.70 20.87 -10.82
N GLY A 370 12.66 21.85 -11.71
CA GLY A 370 13.74 22.82 -11.91
C GLY A 370 15.02 22.20 -12.48
N ILE A 371 14.91 21.08 -13.19
CA ILE A 371 16.05 20.37 -13.82
C ILE A 371 16.19 20.69 -15.32
N HIS A 372 15.39 21.64 -15.82
CA HIS A 372 15.47 22.13 -17.19
C HIS A 372 16.65 23.10 -17.36
N ASN A 373 17.11 23.27 -18.61
CA ASN A 373 18.18 24.21 -18.96
C ASN A 373 17.68 25.53 -19.61
N CYS A 374 16.38 25.81 -19.54
CA CYS A 374 15.81 27.07 -20.03
C CYS A 374 16.35 28.27 -19.24
N THR A 375 16.81 29.29 -19.96
CA THR A 375 17.40 30.48 -19.33
C THR A 375 16.34 31.56 -19.17
N TYR A 376 15.88 31.76 -17.94
CA TYR A 376 14.89 32.79 -17.67
C TYR A 376 15.44 34.14 -18.12
N GLU A 377 16.66 34.52 -17.76
CA GLU A 377 17.29 35.81 -18.12
C GLU A 377 17.26 36.12 -19.63
N ASP A 378 17.41 35.10 -20.47
CA ASP A 378 17.37 35.22 -21.94
C ASP A 378 15.94 35.26 -22.52
N GLY A 379 14.93 35.42 -21.67
CA GLY A 379 13.55 35.51 -22.12
C GLY A 379 12.90 34.16 -22.43
N GLU A 380 13.40 33.04 -21.88
CA GLU A 380 12.82 31.70 -22.08
C GLU A 380 11.89 31.28 -20.93
N SER A 381 10.97 30.36 -21.21
CA SER A 381 10.04 29.72 -20.28
C SER A 381 9.98 28.23 -20.57
N CYS A 382 9.94 27.41 -19.52
CA CYS A 382 9.84 25.97 -19.64
C CYS A 382 8.39 25.53 -19.88
N ILE A 383 8.19 24.58 -20.80
CA ILE A 383 6.94 23.82 -20.95
C ILE A 383 7.24 22.32 -20.87
N ASN A 384 6.45 21.61 -20.07
CA ASN A 384 6.59 20.17 -19.91
C ASN A 384 5.84 19.44 -21.04
N LEU A 385 6.49 18.48 -21.67
CA LEU A 385 5.93 17.65 -22.73
C LEU A 385 6.15 16.16 -22.39
N PRO A 386 5.40 15.22 -22.99
CA PRO A 386 5.67 13.81 -22.75
C PRO A 386 7.09 13.40 -23.16
N GLY A 387 7.87 12.91 -22.20
CA GLY A 387 9.24 12.43 -22.31
C GLY A 387 10.32 13.51 -22.37
N HIS A 388 9.96 14.79 -22.35
CA HIS A 388 10.92 15.90 -22.45
C HIS A 388 10.31 17.25 -22.06
N PHE A 389 11.16 18.27 -21.95
CA PHE A 389 10.71 19.66 -21.86
C PHE A 389 11.19 20.46 -23.06
N ASP A 390 10.48 21.56 -23.33
CA ASP A 390 10.87 22.57 -24.31
C ASP A 390 11.01 23.94 -23.65
N CYS A 391 11.98 24.71 -24.13
CA CYS A 391 12.15 26.12 -23.77
C CYS A 391 11.53 26.99 -24.86
N ILE A 392 10.47 27.72 -24.50
CA ILE A 392 9.76 28.63 -25.41
C ILE A 392 10.03 30.08 -25.01
N CYS A 393 9.98 30.99 -25.98
CA CYS A 393 10.12 32.41 -25.68
C CYS A 393 8.95 32.92 -24.84
N ARG A 394 9.28 33.67 -23.79
CA ARG A 394 8.33 34.38 -22.93
C ARG A 394 7.51 35.36 -23.75
N TYR A 395 6.35 35.70 -23.21
CA TYR A 395 5.45 36.65 -23.85
C TYR A 395 6.15 37.98 -24.15
N GLY A 396 6.06 38.43 -25.41
CA GLY A 396 6.78 39.61 -25.89
C GLY A 396 8.18 39.34 -26.45
N TYR A 397 8.70 38.12 -26.37
CA TYR A 397 9.97 37.70 -26.96
C TYR A 397 9.75 36.81 -28.18
N VAL A 398 10.70 36.84 -29.12
CA VAL A 398 10.72 36.04 -30.36
C VAL A 398 12.08 35.37 -30.47
N TYR A 399 12.12 34.12 -30.90
CA TYR A 399 13.38 33.41 -31.08
C TYR A 399 14.17 33.99 -32.27
N SER A 400 15.45 34.29 -32.05
CA SER A 400 16.34 34.77 -33.11
C SER A 400 17.35 33.68 -33.49
N LEU A 401 17.20 33.11 -34.70
CA LEU A 401 18.14 32.11 -35.24
C LEU A 401 19.60 32.60 -35.26
N ASN A 402 19.81 33.90 -35.45
CA ASN A 402 21.16 34.48 -35.53
C ASN A 402 21.85 34.60 -34.16
N LYS A 403 21.07 34.73 -33.09
CA LYS A 403 21.59 34.92 -31.73
C LYS A 403 21.45 33.70 -30.83
N GLY A 404 20.68 32.70 -31.27
CA GLY A 404 20.47 31.44 -30.54
C GLY A 404 19.60 31.57 -29.28
N HIS A 405 19.03 32.74 -28.99
CA HIS A 405 18.21 33.02 -27.81
C HIS A 405 16.99 33.90 -28.15
N CYS A 406 16.07 34.00 -27.20
CA CYS A 406 14.85 34.79 -27.33
C CYS A 406 15.15 36.30 -27.20
N VAL A 407 14.73 37.09 -28.18
CA VAL A 407 14.91 38.55 -28.19
C VAL A 407 13.59 39.26 -28.03
N LEU A 408 13.56 40.36 -27.29
CA LEU A 408 12.35 41.16 -27.09
C LEU A 408 11.85 41.70 -28.45
N SER A 409 10.60 41.40 -28.79
CA SER A 409 9.91 41.95 -29.95
C SER A 409 9.15 43.21 -29.57
N MET A 410 9.68 44.38 -29.96
CA MET A 410 9.00 45.66 -29.73
C MET A 410 7.65 45.73 -30.46
N THR A 411 7.48 45.02 -31.58
CA THR A 411 6.21 44.91 -32.30
C THR A 411 5.12 44.27 -31.43
N ILE A 412 5.44 43.15 -30.78
CA ILE A 412 4.52 42.46 -29.87
C ILE A 412 4.30 43.31 -28.62
N LYS A 413 5.36 43.87 -28.03
CA LYS A 413 5.25 44.77 -26.86
C LYS A 413 4.36 45.99 -27.10
N ASN A 414 4.42 46.59 -28.30
CA ASN A 414 3.59 47.73 -28.67
C ASN A 414 2.14 47.32 -28.98
N ALA A 415 1.91 46.14 -29.56
CA ALA A 415 0.57 45.61 -29.75
C ALA A 415 -0.15 45.31 -28.41
N LEU A 416 0.60 44.95 -27.38
CA LEU A 416 0.09 44.64 -26.04
C LEU A 416 -0.13 45.87 -25.15
N ARG A 417 0.48 47.00 -25.51
CA ARG A 417 0.31 48.28 -24.82
C ARG A 417 -0.97 49.02 -25.18
N VAL A 418 -1.85 48.44 -26.01
CA VAL A 418 -3.14 49.04 -26.35
C VAL A 418 -4.17 48.75 -25.24
N GLU A 419 -3.87 49.22 -24.04
CA GLU A 419 -4.88 49.73 -23.11
C GLU A 419 -4.75 51.25 -23.20
N THR A 420 -5.88 51.96 -23.31
CA THR A 420 -6.02 53.41 -23.54
C THR A 420 -6.05 53.90 -25.00
N ILE A 421 -6.95 53.36 -25.84
CA ILE A 421 -7.63 54.21 -26.83
C ILE A 421 -9.12 53.86 -26.81
N GLU A 422 -9.94 54.89 -26.65
CA GLU A 422 -11.41 54.87 -26.59
C GLU A 422 -12.08 54.17 -27.80
N PRO A 423 -13.34 53.72 -27.64
CA PRO A 423 -13.92 52.69 -28.48
C PRO A 423 -14.55 53.29 -29.73
N THR A 424 -13.86 53.25 -30.86
CA THR A 424 -14.52 53.39 -32.15
C THR A 424 -14.04 52.36 -33.16
N VAL A 425 -14.99 51.48 -33.50
CA VAL A 425 -15.09 50.62 -34.69
C VAL A 425 -14.38 49.25 -34.64
N THR A 426 -15.25 48.23 -34.79
CA THR A 426 -15.05 46.78 -34.92
C THR A 426 -14.27 46.06 -33.82
N LYS A 427 -15.02 45.44 -32.88
CA LYS A 427 -14.53 44.42 -31.94
C LYS A 427 -14.04 43.18 -32.71
N ARG A 428 -12.83 43.24 -33.27
CA ARG A 428 -11.97 42.07 -33.33
C ARG A 428 -11.45 41.85 -31.92
N SER A 429 -11.55 40.62 -31.41
CA SER A 429 -11.08 40.33 -30.06
C SER A 429 -9.59 40.65 -29.96
N LEU A 430 -9.11 40.96 -28.75
CA LEU A 430 -7.67 41.14 -28.51
C LEU A 430 -6.86 39.94 -29.04
N LEU A 431 -7.44 38.74 -28.96
CA LEU A 431 -6.90 37.51 -29.53
C LEU A 431 -6.78 37.56 -31.05
N ASP A 432 -7.78 38.05 -31.78
CA ASP A 432 -7.72 38.16 -33.25
C ASP A 432 -6.64 39.14 -33.71
N ARG A 433 -6.44 40.25 -32.98
CA ARG A 433 -5.37 41.22 -33.26
C ARG A 433 -3.99 40.65 -32.95
N ILE A 434 -3.86 39.86 -31.88
CA ILE A 434 -2.63 39.18 -31.52
C ILE A 434 -2.29 38.11 -32.57
N VAL A 435 -3.28 37.33 -33.02
CA VAL A 435 -3.12 36.31 -34.07
C VAL A 435 -2.73 36.96 -35.40
N ASP A 436 -3.38 38.05 -35.82
CA ASP A 436 -3.02 38.81 -37.03
C ASP A 436 -1.55 39.31 -36.97
N VAL A 437 -1.09 39.77 -35.81
CA VAL A 437 0.31 40.21 -35.63
C VAL A 437 1.26 39.02 -35.70
N ILE A 438 0.90 37.88 -35.10
CA ILE A 438 1.71 36.65 -35.10
C ILE A 438 1.81 36.08 -36.52
N GLU A 439 0.72 35.98 -37.28
CA GLU A 439 0.69 35.43 -38.64
C GLU A 439 1.44 36.31 -39.66
N ASN A 440 1.38 37.64 -39.50
CA ASN A 440 2.04 38.58 -40.43
C ASN A 440 3.50 38.86 -40.07
N SER A 441 3.88 38.67 -38.81
CA SER A 441 5.28 38.66 -38.43
C SER A 441 5.86 37.31 -38.87
N LYS A 442 6.94 37.29 -39.65
CA LYS A 442 7.67 36.05 -40.01
C LYS A 442 8.39 35.44 -38.79
N VAL A 443 7.70 35.36 -37.66
CA VAL A 443 8.16 34.89 -36.37
C VAL A 443 8.13 33.37 -36.42
N SER A 444 9.29 32.79 -36.70
CA SER A 444 9.48 31.36 -36.58
C SER A 444 9.44 31.01 -35.09
N TYR A 445 8.40 30.30 -34.66
CA TYR A 445 8.41 29.63 -33.35
C TYR A 445 9.49 28.55 -33.40
N TYR A 446 10.59 28.81 -32.72
CA TYR A 446 11.66 27.84 -32.54
C TYR A 446 11.40 27.08 -31.26
N THR A 447 11.15 25.77 -31.38
CA THR A 447 11.37 24.83 -30.29
C THR A 447 12.83 24.41 -30.33
N ARG A 448 13.56 24.64 -29.24
CA ARG A 448 14.95 24.19 -29.11
C ARG A 448 14.94 22.68 -28.97
N LYS A 449 14.97 21.96 -30.10
CA LYS A 449 15.05 20.49 -30.10
C LYS A 449 16.26 20.03 -29.28
N SER A 450 16.00 19.57 -28.06
CA SER A 450 16.86 18.63 -27.38
C SER A 450 17.00 17.39 -28.26
N SER A 451 18.23 16.94 -28.44
CA SER A 451 18.62 15.87 -29.35
C SER A 451 18.02 14.53 -28.93
N GLN A 452 16.88 14.19 -29.54
CA GLN A 452 16.31 12.88 -29.91
C GLN A 452 14.80 12.92 -29.74
N SER A 453 14.09 13.36 -30.77
CA SER A 453 12.64 13.24 -30.85
C SER A 453 12.25 13.04 -32.31
N THR A 454 11.79 11.83 -32.62
CA THR A 454 11.02 11.58 -33.84
C THR A 454 9.81 12.50 -33.79
N ASN A 455 9.77 13.46 -34.71
CA ASN A 455 8.79 14.54 -34.77
C ASN A 455 7.40 13.97 -35.11
N MET A 456 6.74 13.35 -34.14
CA MET A 456 5.42 12.79 -34.30
C MET A 456 4.40 13.88 -33.97
N SER A 457 3.49 14.17 -34.90
CA SER A 457 2.43 15.14 -34.69
C SER A 457 1.52 14.70 -33.55
N LEU A 458 0.86 15.66 -32.89
CA LEU A 458 -0.11 15.37 -31.82
C LEU A 458 -1.19 14.37 -32.28
N ARG A 459 -1.57 14.39 -33.57
CA ARG A 459 -2.53 13.43 -34.15
C ARG A 459 -1.97 12.03 -34.22
N GLU A 460 -0.72 11.87 -34.66
CA GLU A 460 -0.05 10.58 -34.71
C GLU A 460 0.24 10.04 -33.31
N TRP A 461 0.55 10.92 -32.34
CA TRP A 461 0.77 10.53 -30.95
C TRP A 461 -0.48 9.95 -30.29
N TYR A 462 -1.64 10.55 -30.53
CA TYR A 462 -2.93 10.07 -30.00
C TYR A 462 -3.62 9.00 -30.87
N ALA A 463 -3.10 8.69 -32.06
CA ALA A 463 -3.69 7.67 -32.92
C ALA A 463 -3.64 6.29 -32.22
N ASN A 464 -4.78 5.59 -32.19
CA ASN A 464 -4.92 4.25 -31.62
C ASN A 464 -4.60 4.11 -30.11
N ARG A 465 -4.42 5.22 -29.37
CA ARG A 465 -4.25 5.21 -27.91
C ARG A 465 -5.59 5.33 -27.19
N GLU A 466 -5.62 4.83 -25.95
CA GLU A 466 -6.79 4.91 -25.06
C GLU A 466 -6.61 6.03 -24.04
N ILE A 467 -7.56 6.96 -23.98
CA ILE A 467 -7.58 8.09 -23.04
C ILE A 467 -8.67 7.85 -22.01
N LEU A 468 -8.32 7.86 -20.72
CA LEU A 468 -9.28 7.88 -19.63
C LEU A 468 -9.62 9.33 -19.26
N LEU A 469 -10.85 9.77 -19.52
CA LEU A 469 -11.30 11.11 -19.17
C LEU A 469 -12.22 11.08 -17.95
N THR A 470 -11.82 11.82 -16.92
CA THR A 470 -12.61 11.99 -15.67
C THR A 470 -13.23 13.39 -15.61
N GLY A 471 -14.30 13.57 -14.83
CA GLY A 471 -14.92 14.89 -14.69
C GLY A 471 -15.72 15.38 -15.92
N VAL A 472 -15.99 14.51 -16.89
CA VAL A 472 -16.65 14.80 -18.18
C VAL A 472 -18.06 15.37 -18.05
N THR A 473 -18.69 15.24 -16.88
CA THR A 473 -20.03 15.80 -16.66
C THR A 473 -20.03 17.30 -16.35
N SER A 474 -18.85 17.91 -16.14
CA SER A 474 -18.69 19.37 -16.04
C SER A 474 -18.74 20.02 -17.43
N GLU A 475 -19.05 21.31 -17.50
CA GLU A 475 -19.07 22.06 -18.77
C GLU A 475 -17.69 22.03 -19.47
N LEU A 476 -16.62 22.25 -18.70
CA LEU A 476 -15.24 22.13 -19.19
C LEU A 476 -14.93 20.72 -19.71
N GLY A 477 -15.36 19.69 -18.98
CA GLY A 477 -15.16 18.29 -19.37
C GLY A 477 -15.92 17.88 -20.63
N GLN A 478 -17.13 18.42 -20.85
CA GLN A 478 -17.91 18.20 -22.06
C GLN A 478 -17.25 18.86 -23.28
N ASN A 479 -16.76 20.09 -23.13
CA ASN A 479 -16.06 20.83 -24.18
C ASN A 479 -14.72 20.16 -24.54
N LEU A 480 -13.99 19.65 -23.53
CA LEU A 480 -12.75 18.92 -23.74
C LEU A 480 -12.98 17.61 -24.50
N LEU A 481 -14.01 16.83 -24.12
CA LEU A 481 -14.37 15.61 -24.82
C LEU A 481 -14.76 15.89 -26.29
N GLU A 482 -15.54 16.94 -26.55
CA GLU A 482 -15.92 17.35 -27.91
C GLU A 482 -14.68 17.69 -28.73
N LYS A 483 -13.75 18.46 -28.15
CA LYS A 483 -12.51 18.86 -28.82
C LYS A 483 -11.62 17.66 -29.13
N ILE A 484 -11.48 16.71 -28.20
CA ILE A 484 -10.71 15.46 -28.41
C ILE A 484 -11.30 14.65 -29.56
N LEU A 485 -12.61 14.41 -29.54
CA LEU A 485 -13.28 13.59 -30.56
C LEU A 485 -13.29 14.25 -31.95
N ARG A 486 -13.28 15.58 -32.03
CA ARG A 486 -13.13 16.32 -33.31
C ARG A 486 -11.70 16.38 -33.81
N THR A 487 -10.72 16.45 -32.91
CA THR A 487 -9.31 16.66 -33.28
C THR A 487 -8.60 15.34 -33.59
N PHE A 488 -8.99 14.25 -32.93
CA PHE A 488 -8.37 12.93 -33.06
C PHE A 488 -9.43 11.89 -33.46
N PRO A 489 -9.56 11.54 -34.75
CA PRO A 489 -10.61 10.63 -35.20
C PRO A 489 -10.42 9.18 -34.73
N ASP A 490 -9.17 8.76 -34.51
CA ASP A 490 -8.78 7.37 -34.20
C ASP A 490 -8.46 7.12 -32.72
N VAL A 491 -8.80 8.07 -31.85
CA VAL A 491 -8.58 7.94 -30.40
C VAL A 491 -9.73 7.19 -29.73
N LYS A 492 -9.42 6.28 -28.80
CA LYS A 492 -10.42 5.64 -27.95
C LYS A 492 -10.51 6.39 -26.64
N VAL A 493 -11.71 6.82 -26.23
CA VAL A 493 -11.89 7.56 -24.97
C VAL A 493 -12.77 6.77 -24.01
N ASN A 494 -12.22 6.41 -22.86
CA ASN A 494 -12.91 5.76 -21.75
C ASN A 494 -13.41 6.82 -20.76
N LEU A 495 -14.68 6.74 -20.36
CA LEU A 495 -15.33 7.74 -19.51
C LEU A 495 -15.69 7.16 -18.15
N ILE A 496 -15.32 7.86 -17.07
CA ILE A 496 -15.81 7.52 -15.72
C ILE A 496 -17.01 8.39 -15.37
N VAL A 497 -18.21 7.79 -15.45
CA VAL A 497 -19.48 8.44 -15.08
C VAL A 497 -20.05 7.75 -13.84
N ARG A 498 -20.11 8.50 -12.72
CA ARG A 498 -20.72 8.02 -11.46
C ARG A 498 -22.23 8.26 -11.45
N LYS A 499 -22.99 7.66 -10.52
CA LYS A 499 -24.39 8.03 -10.27
C LYS A 499 -24.43 9.36 -9.50
N ARG A 500 -25.35 10.27 -9.83
CA ARG A 500 -25.56 11.54 -9.09
C ARG A 500 -27.02 11.98 -9.24
N ASN A 501 -27.65 12.44 -8.15
CA ASN A 501 -29.02 13.01 -8.12
C ASN A 501 -30.07 12.14 -8.84
N ASN A 502 -30.17 10.86 -8.48
CA ASN A 502 -31.14 9.88 -9.04
C ASN A 502 -31.06 9.60 -10.55
N LEU A 503 -30.12 10.17 -11.30
CA LEU A 503 -29.90 9.86 -12.71
C LEU A 503 -29.00 8.63 -12.86
N THR A 504 -29.41 7.68 -13.71
CA THR A 504 -28.59 6.50 -14.03
C THR A 504 -27.35 6.88 -14.85
N LYS A 505 -26.39 5.96 -14.97
CA LYS A 505 -25.19 6.18 -15.81
C LYS A 505 -25.59 6.53 -17.25
N ASP A 506 -26.55 5.80 -17.80
CA ASP A 506 -27.00 5.96 -19.20
C ASP A 506 -27.71 7.29 -19.45
N ASP A 507 -28.52 7.77 -18.50
CA ASP A 507 -29.21 9.06 -18.62
C ASP A 507 -28.20 10.22 -18.62
N ARG A 508 -27.15 10.11 -17.80
CA ARG A 508 -26.09 11.10 -17.76
C ARG A 508 -25.24 11.10 -19.03
N VAL A 509 -25.00 9.92 -19.62
CA VAL A 509 -24.32 9.78 -20.91
C VAL A 509 -25.17 10.38 -22.04
N LYS A 510 -26.48 10.09 -22.09
CA LYS A 510 -27.40 10.68 -23.07
C LYS A 510 -27.42 12.22 -23.00
N LYS A 511 -27.35 12.78 -21.80
CA LYS A 511 -27.30 14.24 -21.61
C LYS A 511 -26.01 14.88 -22.14
N ILE A 512 -24.87 14.19 -22.06
CA ILE A 512 -23.58 14.67 -22.60
C ILE A 512 -23.65 14.76 -24.13
N PHE A 513 -24.08 13.67 -24.78
CA PHE A 513 -24.13 13.58 -26.25
C PHE A 513 -25.37 14.24 -26.87
N GLY A 514 -26.37 14.61 -26.07
CA GLY A 514 -27.54 15.37 -26.52
C GLY A 514 -27.35 16.89 -26.54
N SER A 515 -26.16 17.39 -26.18
CA SER A 515 -25.86 18.82 -26.19
C SER A 515 -25.58 19.35 -27.62
N PRO A 516 -25.84 20.64 -27.91
CA PRO A 516 -25.73 21.21 -29.27
C PRO A 516 -24.36 21.04 -29.93
N GLY A 517 -23.28 20.91 -29.16
CA GLY A 517 -21.91 20.68 -29.65
C GLY A 517 -21.71 19.33 -30.34
N TYR A 518 -22.48 18.31 -29.97
CA TYR A 518 -22.36 16.93 -30.49
C TYR A 518 -23.30 16.63 -31.67
N PHE A 519 -24.37 17.40 -31.86
CA PHE A 519 -25.28 17.28 -33.01
C PHE A 519 -24.57 17.51 -34.36
N LYS A 520 -23.48 18.28 -34.39
CA LYS A 520 -22.68 18.54 -35.61
C LYS A 520 -21.64 17.46 -35.93
N THR A 521 -21.46 16.45 -35.06
CA THR A 521 -20.51 15.36 -35.27
C THR A 521 -21.13 14.13 -35.96
N ASP A 522 -22.45 13.97 -35.89
CA ASP A 522 -23.18 12.86 -36.55
C ASP A 522 -23.34 13.07 -38.06
N SER A 523 -23.32 14.31 -38.55
CA SER A 523 -23.49 14.61 -39.98
C SER A 523 -22.24 14.37 -40.85
N PHE A 524 -21.07 14.11 -40.24
CA PHE A 524 -19.80 13.89 -40.94
C PHE A 524 -19.26 12.44 -40.86
N ARG A 525 -19.94 11.51 -40.19
CA ARG A 525 -19.47 10.11 -40.06
C ARG A 525 -20.48 9.12 -40.68
N GLN A 526 -20.15 8.57 -41.84
CA GLN A 526 -20.84 7.41 -42.43
C GLN A 526 -20.51 6.06 -41.74
N LYS A 527 -20.08 6.06 -40.48
CA LYS A 527 -19.92 4.83 -39.68
C LYS A 527 -20.43 5.06 -38.25
N PRO A 528 -21.27 4.16 -37.71
CA PRO A 528 -21.76 4.26 -36.35
C PRO A 528 -20.58 4.16 -35.39
N ILE A 529 -20.53 5.08 -34.41
CA ILE A 529 -19.61 4.99 -33.28
C ILE A 529 -19.92 3.66 -32.57
N ALA A 530 -19.02 2.67 -32.68
CA ALA A 530 -19.16 1.39 -32.01
C ALA A 530 -19.17 1.63 -30.50
N ARG A 531 -20.35 1.51 -29.89
CA ARG A 531 -20.56 1.61 -28.44
C ARG A 531 -20.20 0.28 -27.81
N SER A 532 -18.95 0.15 -27.38
CA SER A 532 -18.54 -0.88 -26.42
C SER A 532 -18.44 -0.22 -25.05
N PHE A 533 -19.34 -0.56 -24.13
CA PHE A 533 -19.29 -0.14 -22.74
C PHE A 533 -18.96 -1.36 -21.87
N GLU A 534 -17.67 -1.54 -21.55
CA GLU A 534 -17.27 -2.42 -20.45
C GLU A 534 -16.94 -1.57 -19.23
N GLY A 535 -17.83 -1.58 -18.24
CA GLY A 535 -17.55 -1.02 -16.93
C GLY A 535 -16.79 -2.05 -16.09
N LYS A 536 -15.48 -1.84 -15.91
CA LYS A 536 -14.74 -2.45 -14.78
C LYS A 536 -14.70 -1.47 -13.61
N PHE A 537 -14.92 -2.01 -12.42
CA PHE A 537 -15.07 -1.31 -11.14
C PHE A 537 -13.82 -0.56 -10.72
#